data_AF-A0A4U9W7Q1-F1
#
_entry.id   AF-A0A4U9W7Q1-F1
#
_cell.length_a   1.000
_cell.length_b   1.000
_cell.length_c   1.000
_cell.angle_alpha   90.00
_cell.angle_beta   90.00
_cell.angle_gamma   90.00
#
_symmetry.space_group_name_H-M   'P 1'
#
loop_
_entity.id
_entity.type
_entity.pdbx_description
1 polymer ?
#
loop_
_entity_poly.entity_id
_entity_poly.type
_entity_poly.pdbx_seq_one_letter_code
_entity_poly.pdbx_strand_id
1 'polypeptide(L)'
;MKKLLLVLTLFGSTTAVAQSDLADIQNQWAVCQYQVAAKQKEGCLEQLSAVADKASSANGSRVDLLIWSAIVKSSWAGEKGGWGLWNWPKRRE
;
A
#
# COMPACT_ATOMS: atom_id res chain seq x y z
N MET A 1 20.97 -28.76 -5.72
CA MET A 1 21.46 -27.68 -6.61
C MET A 1 20.36 -27.28 -7.60
N LYS A 2 19.70 -26.13 -7.36
CA LYS A 2 18.98 -25.35 -8.38
C LYS A 2 18.56 -24.03 -7.72
N LYS A 3 19.42 -23.01 -7.77
CA LYS A 3 19.04 -21.65 -7.39
C LYS A 3 18.30 -21.06 -8.58
N LEU A 4 16.98 -20.95 -8.50
CA LEU A 4 16.17 -20.29 -9.52
C LEU A 4 16.36 -18.77 -9.35
N LEU A 5 17.24 -18.19 -10.17
CA LEU A 5 17.42 -16.74 -10.25
C LEU A 5 16.26 -16.17 -11.05
N LEU A 6 15.34 -15.49 -10.37
CA LEU A 6 14.24 -14.75 -10.96
C LEU A 6 14.76 -13.34 -11.28
N VAL A 7 14.94 -13.08 -12.58
CA VAL A 7 15.40 -11.80 -13.12
C VAL A 7 14.29 -10.77 -12.93
N LEU A 8 14.52 -9.80 -12.05
CA LEU A 8 13.63 -8.66 -11.83
C LEU A 8 13.90 -7.63 -12.95
N THR A 9 13.03 -7.59 -13.96
CA THR A 9 13.07 -6.58 -15.02
C THR A 9 12.81 -5.19 -14.43
N LEU A 10 13.81 -4.32 -14.54
CA LEU A 10 13.75 -2.90 -14.24
C LEU A 10 12.75 -2.21 -15.19
N PHE A 11 11.62 -1.73 -14.66
CA PHE A 11 10.84 -0.69 -15.33
C PHE A 11 11.29 0.66 -14.80
N GLY A 12 12.23 1.28 -15.51
CA GLY A 12 12.60 2.67 -15.34
C GLY A 12 11.69 3.55 -16.20
N SER A 13 10.85 4.36 -15.56
CA SER A 13 10.23 5.53 -16.17
C SER A 13 10.32 6.67 -15.16
N THR A 14 11.41 7.42 -15.24
CA THR A 14 11.61 8.66 -14.47
C THR A 14 10.89 9.80 -15.16
N THR A 15 9.67 10.10 -14.73
CA THR A 15 9.06 11.42 -14.93
C THR A 15 9.31 12.25 -13.68
N ALA A 16 10.48 12.89 -13.64
CA ALA A 16 10.88 13.76 -12.56
C ALA A 16 10.21 15.14 -12.70
N VAL A 17 9.35 15.48 -11.73
CA VAL A 17 9.15 16.82 -11.12
C VAL A 17 7.95 16.84 -10.14
N ALA A 18 7.23 15.72 -10.00
CA ALA A 18 6.24 15.55 -8.93
C ALA A 18 6.31 14.16 -8.27
N GLN A 19 7.55 13.66 -8.23
CA GLN A 19 7.93 12.29 -7.89
C GLN A 19 8.24 12.12 -6.39
N SER A 20 8.47 13.20 -5.63
CA SER A 20 8.73 13.11 -4.19
C SER A 20 7.54 12.53 -3.45
N ASP A 21 6.37 13.17 -3.58
CA ASP A 21 5.21 12.83 -2.77
C ASP A 21 4.67 11.44 -3.12
N LEU A 22 4.68 11.08 -4.40
CA LEU A 22 4.24 9.75 -4.84
C LEU A 22 5.21 8.66 -4.39
N ALA A 23 6.52 8.82 -4.63
CA ALA A 23 7.50 7.80 -4.26
C ALA A 23 7.54 7.59 -2.74
N ASP A 24 7.38 8.65 -1.96
CA ASP A 24 7.33 8.57 -0.50
C ASP A 24 6.09 7.79 -0.04
N ILE A 25 4.91 8.06 -0.61
CA ILE A 25 3.68 7.30 -0.32
C ILE A 25 3.87 5.82 -0.67
N GLN A 26 4.46 5.51 -1.82
CA GLN A 26 4.69 4.12 -2.27
C GLN A 26 5.65 3.37 -1.35
N ASN A 27 6.76 4.00 -0.99
CA ASN A 27 7.77 3.41 -0.12
C ASN A 27 7.21 3.22 1.30
N GLN A 28 6.54 4.23 1.84
CA GLN A 28 5.94 4.15 3.17
C GLN A 28 4.82 3.09 3.22
N TRP A 29 4.04 2.96 2.15
CA TRP A 29 3.04 1.90 2.02
C TRP A 29 3.70 0.53 2.09
N ALA A 30 4.79 0.31 1.35
CA ALA A 30 5.50 -0.97 1.37
C ALA A 30 6.07 -1.28 2.77
N VAL A 31 6.59 -0.28 3.48
CA VAL A 31 7.04 -0.41 4.88
C VAL A 31 5.87 -0.80 5.78
N CYS A 32 4.77 -0.04 5.75
CA CYS A 32 3.57 -0.32 6.56
C CYS A 32 2.98 -1.71 6.23
N GLN A 33 2.95 -2.09 4.95
CA GLN A 33 2.27 -3.31 4.50
C GLN A 33 3.08 -4.57 4.78
N TYR A 34 4.41 -4.51 4.70
CA TYR A 34 5.26 -5.71 4.75
C TYR A 34 6.27 -5.75 5.89
N GLN A 35 6.75 -4.60 6.36
CA GLN A 35 7.84 -4.53 7.35
C GLN A 35 7.32 -4.24 8.76
N VAL A 36 6.20 -3.55 8.90
CA VAL A 36 5.58 -3.28 10.20
C VAL A 36 4.89 -4.52 10.77
N ALA A 37 5.05 -4.72 12.07
CA ALA A 37 4.42 -5.83 12.80
C ALA A 37 2.89 -5.77 12.70
N ALA A 38 2.23 -6.93 12.61
CA ALA A 38 0.77 -7.02 12.36
C ALA A 38 -0.08 -6.14 13.30
N LYS A 39 0.25 -6.09 14.60
CA LYS A 39 -0.48 -5.26 15.59
C LYS A 39 -0.35 -3.74 15.35
N GLN A 40 0.65 -3.30 14.60
CA GLN A 40 0.95 -1.90 14.32
C GLN A 40 0.62 -1.50 12.87
N LYS A 41 0.30 -2.47 12.00
CA LYS A 41 -0.01 -2.22 10.58
C LYS A 41 -1.20 -1.28 10.40
N GLU A 42 -2.27 -1.53 11.14
CA GLU A 42 -3.49 -0.71 11.07
C GLU A 42 -3.17 0.78 11.30
N GLY A 43 -2.47 1.09 12.40
CA GLY A 43 -2.08 2.47 12.72
C GLY A 43 -1.11 3.09 11.71
N CYS A 44 -0.16 2.30 11.18
CA CYS A 44 0.76 2.77 10.13
C CYS A 44 0.02 3.14 8.84
N LEU A 45 -0.89 2.27 8.40
CA LEU A 45 -1.69 2.49 7.19
C LEU A 45 -2.75 3.58 7.38
N GLU A 46 -3.32 3.73 8.59
CA GLU A 46 -4.23 4.83 8.91
C GLU A 46 -3.53 6.19 8.74
N GLN A 47 -2.35 6.35 9.34
CA GLN A 47 -1.56 7.59 9.21
C GLN A 47 -1.19 7.86 7.75
N LEU A 48 -0.74 6.83 7.04
CA LEU A 48 -0.41 6.97 5.63
C LEU A 48 -1.63 7.30 4.76
N SER A 49 -2.80 6.78 5.09
CA SER A 49 -4.04 7.07 4.36
C SER A 49 -4.38 8.56 4.42
N ALA A 50 -4.20 9.21 5.58
CA ALA A 50 -4.40 10.64 5.74
C ALA A 50 -3.39 11.47 4.91
N VAL A 51 -2.13 11.03 4.83
CA VAL A 51 -1.10 11.67 4.00
C VAL A 51 -1.43 11.55 2.51
N ALA A 52 -1.79 10.34 2.05
CA ALA A 52 -2.13 10.11 0.66
C ALA A 52 -3.41 10.86 0.22
N ASP A 53 -4.38 10.99 1.13
CA ASP A 53 -5.58 11.80 0.90
C ASP A 53 -5.29 13.28 0.76
N LYS A 54 -4.42 13.82 1.62
CA LYS A 54 -3.99 15.20 1.52
C LYS A 54 -3.24 15.45 0.21
N ALA A 55 -2.33 14.56 -0.16
CA ALA A 55 -1.54 14.67 -1.38
C ALA A 55 -2.43 14.61 -2.64
N SER A 56 -3.37 13.67 -2.69
CA SER A 56 -4.31 13.53 -3.81
C SER A 56 -5.33 14.67 -3.88
N SER A 57 -5.83 15.17 -2.74
CA SER A 57 -6.75 16.32 -2.71
C SER A 57 -6.07 17.62 -3.15
N ALA A 58 -4.79 17.81 -2.79
CA ALA A 58 -4.00 18.95 -3.25
C ALA A 58 -3.67 18.87 -4.76
N ASN A 59 -3.71 17.66 -5.34
CA ASN A 59 -3.32 17.39 -6.72
C ASN A 59 -4.41 16.61 -7.48
N GLY A 60 -5.64 17.14 -7.54
CA GLY A 60 -6.79 16.43 -8.10
C GLY A 60 -6.67 16.01 -9.58
N SER A 61 -5.72 16.58 -10.35
CA SER A 61 -5.42 16.16 -11.73
C SER A 61 -4.43 14.98 -11.81
N ARG A 62 -3.80 14.61 -10.70
CA ARG A 62 -2.78 13.55 -10.63
C ARG A 62 -3.43 12.21 -10.31
N VAL A 63 -3.83 11.53 -11.38
CA VAL A 63 -4.48 10.22 -11.34
C VAL A 63 -3.64 9.19 -10.58
N ASP A 64 -2.32 9.24 -10.69
CA ASP A 64 -1.38 8.43 -9.93
C ASP A 64 -1.52 8.61 -8.42
N LEU A 65 -1.65 9.85 -7.91
CA LEU A 65 -1.88 10.10 -6.48
C LEU A 65 -3.27 9.63 -6.03
N LEU A 66 -4.29 9.78 -6.87
CA LEU A 66 -5.64 9.28 -6.58
C LEU A 66 -5.66 7.74 -6.49
N ILE A 67 -4.99 7.05 -7.42
CA ILE A 67 -4.85 5.58 -7.39
C ILE A 67 -4.13 5.15 -6.10
N TRP A 68 -3.02 5.80 -5.75
CA TRP A 68 -2.27 5.42 -4.56
C TRP A 68 -3.00 5.74 -3.25
N SER A 69 -3.75 6.85 -3.17
CA SER A 69 -4.69 7.09 -2.05
C SER A 69 -5.70 5.94 -1.92
N ALA A 70 -6.28 5.48 -3.02
CA ALA A 70 -7.22 4.36 -3.01
C ALA A 70 -6.56 3.04 -2.58
N ILE A 71 -5.34 2.75 -3.04
CA ILE A 71 -4.57 1.56 -2.63
C ILE A 71 -4.33 1.59 -1.12
N VAL A 72 -3.81 2.70 -0.57
CA VAL A 72 -3.52 2.81 0.86
C VAL A 72 -4.79 2.66 1.69
N LYS A 73 -5.89 3.30 1.29
CA LYS A 73 -7.20 3.15 1.94
C LYS A 73 -7.71 1.71 1.92
N SER A 74 -7.58 1.01 0.79
CA SER A 74 -8.00 -0.39 0.67
C SER A 74 -7.16 -1.29 1.57
N SER A 75 -5.84 -1.09 1.63
CA SER A 75 -4.95 -1.79 2.57
C SER A 75 -5.36 -1.54 4.02
N TRP A 76 -5.60 -0.29 4.40
CA TRP A 76 -6.04 0.04 5.77
C TRP A 76 -7.37 -0.63 6.12
N ALA A 77 -8.36 -0.58 5.22
CA ALA A 77 -9.64 -1.25 5.41
C ALA A 77 -9.48 -2.78 5.56
N GLY A 78 -8.52 -3.38 4.84
CA GLY A 78 -8.18 -4.79 4.97
C GLY A 78 -7.62 -5.16 6.34
N GLU A 79 -6.73 -4.34 6.90
CA GLU A 79 -6.16 -4.57 8.24
C GLU A 79 -7.17 -4.26 9.35
N LYS A 80 -7.98 -3.18 9.21
CA LYS A 80 -9.07 -2.83 10.12
C LYS A 80 -10.19 -3.89 10.13
N GLY A 81 -10.50 -4.46 8.96
CA GLY A 81 -11.50 -5.52 8.78
C GLY A 81 -11.00 -6.93 9.10
N GLY A 82 -9.70 -7.11 9.36
CA GLY A 82 -9.05 -8.41 9.58
C GLY A 82 -9.45 -9.15 10.87
N TRP A 83 -10.20 -8.49 11.76
CA TRP A 83 -10.74 -9.10 12.98
C TRP A 83 -12.10 -9.80 12.79
N GLY A 84 -12.58 -9.93 11.54
CA GLY A 84 -13.89 -10.53 11.23
C GLY A 84 -13.89 -11.95 10.62
N LEU A 85 -12.74 -12.53 10.25
CA LEU A 85 -12.71 -13.83 9.53
C LEU A 85 -12.22 -15.02 10.35
N TRP A 86 -12.30 -14.96 11.69
CA TRP A 86 -11.88 -16.06 12.57
C TRP A 86 -13.04 -16.94 13.10
N ASN A 87 -14.26 -16.86 12.53
CA ASN A 87 -15.33 -17.79 12.87
C ASN A 87 -16.15 -18.32 11.67
N TRP A 88 -15.57 -18.41 10.47
CA TRP A 88 -16.23 -19.21 9.42
C TRP A 88 -15.74 -20.65 9.48
N PRO A 89 -16.57 -21.63 9.90
CA PRO A 89 -16.19 -23.02 9.73
C PRO A 89 -16.07 -23.30 8.23
N LYS A 90 -14.89 -23.74 7.79
CA LYS A 90 -14.73 -24.28 6.42
C LYS A 90 -15.70 -25.44 6.26
N ARG A 91 -16.81 -25.20 5.55
CA ARG A 91 -17.70 -26.25 5.06
C ARG A 91 -16.87 -27.15 4.16
N ARG A 92 -16.62 -28.39 4.60
CA ARG A 92 -16.12 -29.46 3.74
C ARG A 92 -17.31 -29.96 2.94
N GLU A 93 -17.25 -29.80 1.63
CA GLU A 93 -17.92 -30.70 0.69
C GLU A 93 -16.98 -31.86 0.39
#